data_AF-A0A534Z6M2-F1
#
_entry.id   AF-A0A534Z6M2-F1
#
_cell.length_a   1.000
_cell.length_b   1.000
_cell.length_c   1.000
_cell.angle_alpha   90.00
_cell.angle_beta   90.00
_cell.angle_gamma   90.00
#
_symmetry.space_group_name_H-M   'P 1'
#
loop_
_entity.id
_entity.type
_entity.pdbx_description
1 polymer ?
#
loop_
_entity_poly.entity_id
_entity_poly.type
_entity_poly.pdbx_seq_one_letter_code
_entity_poly.pdbx_strand_id
1 'polypeptide(L)'
;LLAGAVVAVTPVAALMFRFNNPDALLTLLLTAGAYAMLRAVESGKTRWLVLAAALVGTGFLAKMLEAFVIVPVFVLVYLFAGRPRVLRRIKQLFIAGVTLVLASGWWVAVVELWPSADRPYIGGSQNNSLLTLIFGYNGFGRLTGNETGSVGGLGAIGARWGLTGWNRLFLAEFGGQISWLIPAAVLMLVACLWLTRHAPRHDAIRASLALWGGWLFLAGAVFSFSQGIIHPYYSIALAPPIGALVGIGASMLWRHRSLLFARLVLAGAVLVTAAWSYVLLDRSPNWNPPLKTAILILGLLGAGAIVALPVGWRRVPIAAAALGVLVALLGPAAYTLDTVTTAHSGAIPSAGPAILASTAGPRAGIGAGPGGQGGFGAGPRGQGGLGAPPGGRFSGGANPPQAGRGFLNATQPGSQLVAMLKSNAAQYHWVAATVSANSAAGYQLATDDPVMAIGGFNGSDPTPTLAQFESMVNAGQIHYFISGGGRMGTGSGSTGGEITTWVSQHYAAVTVDGVTIYDLTAPSS
;
A
#
# COMPACT_ATOMS: atom_id res chain seq x y z
N LEU A 1 26.65 2.37 -0.94
CA LEU A 1 26.40 2.41 -2.40
C LEU A 1 25.53 1.23 -2.86
N LEU A 2 25.99 -0.04 -2.79
CA LEU A 2 25.18 -1.20 -3.22
C LEU A 2 23.77 -1.24 -2.61
N ALA A 3 23.65 -1.07 -1.29
CA ALA A 3 22.35 -1.05 -0.62
C ALA A 3 21.42 0.06 -1.14
N GLY A 4 21.96 1.26 -1.36
CA GLY A 4 21.21 2.38 -1.92
C GLY A 4 20.82 2.16 -3.38
N ALA A 5 21.70 1.55 -4.18
CA ALA A 5 21.39 1.19 -5.57
C ALA A 5 20.23 0.19 -5.64
N VAL A 6 20.23 -0.83 -4.77
CA VAL A 6 19.13 -1.80 -4.67
C VAL A 6 17.81 -1.10 -4.36
N VAL A 7 17.78 -0.22 -3.35
CA VAL A 7 16.57 0.55 -3.01
C VAL A 7 16.14 1.43 -4.19
N ALA A 8 17.09 2.14 -4.81
CA ALA A 8 16.80 3.07 -5.91
C ALA A 8 16.22 2.38 -7.15
N VAL A 9 16.65 1.14 -7.45
CA VAL A 9 16.13 0.35 -8.57
C VAL A 9 15.03 -0.62 -8.16
N THR A 10 14.52 -0.55 -6.93
CA THR A 10 13.36 -1.36 -6.51
C THR A 10 12.09 -0.69 -7.06
N PRO A 11 11.28 -1.37 -7.90
CA PRO A 11 10.16 -0.73 -8.60
C PRO A 11 9.17 -0.02 -7.67
N VAL A 12 8.75 -0.67 -6.59
CA VAL A 12 7.80 -0.08 -5.63
C VAL A 12 8.39 1.13 -4.88
N ALA A 13 9.70 1.15 -4.65
CA ALA A 13 10.35 2.29 -4.02
C ALA A 13 10.34 3.50 -4.98
N ALA A 14 10.71 3.29 -6.25
CA ALA A 14 10.67 4.35 -7.25
C ALA A 14 9.26 4.92 -7.44
N LEU A 15 8.24 4.07 -7.40
CA LEU A 15 6.84 4.48 -7.45
C LEU A 15 6.48 5.35 -6.24
N MET A 16 6.66 4.83 -5.03
CA MET A 16 6.18 5.49 -3.81
C MET A 16 6.90 6.78 -3.50
N PHE A 17 8.19 6.91 -3.82
CA PHE A 17 8.91 8.19 -3.66
C PHE A 17 8.53 9.25 -4.72
N ARG A 18 7.71 8.89 -5.72
CA ARG A 18 7.16 9.81 -6.74
C ARG A 18 5.63 9.94 -6.66
N PHE A 19 5.01 9.32 -5.67
CA PHE A 19 3.56 9.29 -5.51
C PHE A 19 3.19 9.90 -4.16
N ASN A 20 2.13 10.72 -4.10
CA ASN A 20 1.71 11.37 -2.86
C ASN A 20 1.03 10.36 -1.93
N ASN A 21 1.83 9.67 -1.11
CA ASN A 21 1.39 8.62 -0.21
C ASN A 21 2.26 8.58 1.07
N PRO A 22 1.68 8.31 2.27
CA PRO A 22 2.44 8.24 3.53
C PRO A 22 3.53 7.17 3.57
N ASP A 23 3.46 6.13 2.73
CA ASP A 23 4.41 5.01 2.68
C ASP A 23 5.88 5.43 2.48
N ALA A 24 6.12 6.47 1.67
CA ALA A 24 7.47 6.98 1.43
C ALA A 24 8.06 7.63 2.69
N LEU A 25 7.27 8.47 3.37
CA LEU A 25 7.66 9.12 4.62
C LEU A 25 7.86 8.09 5.74
N LEU A 26 6.95 7.13 5.87
CA LEU A 26 7.08 6.02 6.82
C LEU A 26 8.41 5.29 6.59
N THR A 27 8.67 4.86 5.35
CA THR A 27 9.87 4.07 5.02
C THR A 27 11.15 4.86 5.32
N LEU A 28 11.18 6.16 5.03
CA LEU A 28 12.29 7.04 5.37
C LEU A 28 12.53 7.11 6.89
N LEU A 29 11.47 7.33 7.67
CA LEU A 29 11.54 7.44 9.13
C LEU A 29 12.00 6.13 9.77
N LEU A 30 11.48 4.99 9.32
CA LEU A 30 11.90 3.67 9.82
C LEU A 30 13.36 3.36 9.46
N THR A 31 13.80 3.75 8.26
CA THR A 31 15.20 3.59 7.82
C THR A 31 16.15 4.45 8.66
N ALA A 32 15.78 5.70 8.92
CA ALA A 32 16.52 6.58 9.82
C ALA A 32 16.52 6.05 11.26
N GLY A 33 15.40 5.47 11.71
CA GLY A 33 15.28 4.80 13.01
C GLY A 33 16.22 3.60 13.12
N ALA A 34 16.34 2.79 12.06
CA ALA A 34 17.27 1.67 12.01
C ALA A 34 18.73 2.14 12.04
N TYR A 35 19.07 3.22 11.33
CA TYR A 35 20.37 3.86 11.45
C TYR A 35 20.65 4.29 12.90
N ALA A 36 19.75 5.04 13.52
CA ALA A 36 19.89 5.47 14.91
C ALA A 36 20.01 4.28 15.87
N MET A 37 19.26 3.20 15.64
CA MET A 37 19.36 1.96 16.42
C MET A 37 20.75 1.31 16.32
N LEU A 38 21.32 1.21 15.11
CA LEU A 38 22.69 0.69 14.94
C LEU A 38 23.72 1.59 15.64
N ARG A 39 23.57 2.92 15.56
CA ARG A 39 24.42 3.86 16.31
C ARG A 39 24.26 3.69 17.83
N ALA A 40 23.08 3.33 18.31
CA ALA A 40 22.85 3.01 19.71
C ALA A 40 23.56 1.71 20.12
N VAL A 41 23.49 0.67 19.31
CA VAL A 41 24.20 -0.60 19.54
C VAL A 41 25.71 -0.36 19.58
N GLU A 42 26.25 0.38 18.60
CA GLU A 42 27.68 0.72 18.51
C GLU A 42 28.13 1.58 19.69
N SER A 43 27.43 2.65 20.04
CA SER A 43 27.93 3.60 21.03
C SER A 43 27.51 3.31 22.46
N GLY A 44 26.45 2.52 22.67
CA GLY A 44 25.78 2.34 23.95
C GLY A 44 25.10 3.60 24.50
N LYS A 45 25.08 4.73 23.75
CA LYS A 45 24.55 6.01 24.21
C LYS A 45 23.02 6.06 24.08
N THR A 46 22.34 6.46 25.15
CA THR A 46 20.86 6.54 25.23
C THR A 46 20.26 7.48 24.19
N ARG A 47 20.94 8.57 23.84
CA ARG A 47 20.45 9.56 22.85
C ARG A 47 20.07 8.95 21.50
N TRP A 48 20.78 7.91 21.08
CA TRP A 48 20.50 7.24 19.81
C TRP A 48 19.27 6.34 19.89
N LEU A 49 19.00 5.74 21.05
CA LEU A 49 17.74 5.03 21.28
C LEU A 49 16.55 5.98 21.33
N VAL A 50 16.71 7.12 22.00
CA VAL A 50 15.70 8.18 22.04
C VAL A 50 15.40 8.66 20.62
N LEU A 51 16.44 8.92 19.82
CA LEU A 51 16.25 9.30 18.41
C LEU A 51 15.55 8.19 17.60
N ALA A 52 15.95 6.93 17.76
CA ALA A 52 15.30 5.81 17.09
C ALA A 52 13.82 5.69 17.46
N ALA A 53 13.48 5.82 18.75
CA ALA A 53 12.12 5.80 19.25
C ALA A 53 11.30 6.99 18.76
N ALA A 54 11.87 8.20 18.75
CA ALA A 54 11.21 9.39 18.24
C ALA A 54 10.89 9.24 16.74
N LEU A 55 11.83 8.74 15.93
CA LEU A 55 11.62 8.52 14.49
C LEU A 55 10.52 7.48 14.21
N VAL A 56 10.51 6.36 14.96
CA VAL A 56 9.44 5.36 14.83
C VAL A 56 8.09 5.92 15.31
N GLY A 57 8.08 6.72 16.38
CA GLY A 57 6.88 7.39 16.89
C GLY A 57 6.32 8.42 15.90
N THR A 58 7.18 9.19 15.24
CA THR A 58 6.77 10.04 14.10
C THR A 58 6.26 9.20 12.94
N GLY A 59 6.86 8.03 12.68
CA GLY A 59 6.37 7.07 11.69
C GLY A 59 4.94 6.61 12.00
N PHE A 60 4.59 6.45 13.27
CA PHE A 60 3.22 6.15 13.70
C PHE A 60 2.25 7.29 13.37
N LEU A 61 2.66 8.55 13.47
CA LEU A 61 1.82 9.66 13.04
C LEU A 61 1.62 9.68 11.51
N ALA A 62 2.61 9.19 10.75
CA ALA A 62 2.49 9.06 9.30
C ALA A 62 1.58 7.89 8.89
N LYS A 63 1.69 6.73 9.55
CA LYS A 63 1.00 5.50 9.13
C LYS A 63 0.69 4.50 10.26
N MET A 64 0.24 5.01 11.40
CA MET A 64 -0.27 4.28 12.57
C MET A 64 0.57 3.03 12.94
N LEU A 65 -0.09 1.91 13.26
CA LEU A 65 0.56 0.71 13.80
C LEU A 65 1.49 0.00 12.82
N GLU A 66 1.47 0.34 11.53
CA GLU A 66 2.45 -0.18 10.58
C GLU A 66 3.89 0.20 10.98
N ALA A 67 4.08 1.41 11.52
CA ALA A 67 5.38 1.85 12.02
C ALA A 67 5.90 0.98 13.17
N PHE A 68 5.00 0.37 13.95
CA PHE A 68 5.34 -0.40 15.13
C PHE A 68 5.71 -1.85 14.80
N VAL A 69 5.49 -2.30 13.57
CA VAL A 69 5.86 -3.66 13.12
C VAL A 69 7.33 -3.96 13.41
N ILE A 70 8.24 -2.98 13.28
CA ILE A 70 9.68 -3.21 13.49
C ILE A 70 10.16 -3.03 14.94
N VAL A 71 9.31 -2.51 15.84
CA VAL A 71 9.69 -2.21 17.23
C VAL A 71 10.19 -3.44 17.98
N PRO A 72 9.56 -4.64 17.87
CA PRO A 72 10.08 -5.84 18.52
C PRO A 72 11.52 -6.18 18.10
N VAL A 73 11.85 -6.01 16.81
CA VAL A 73 13.19 -6.25 16.28
C VAL A 73 14.19 -5.28 16.91
N PHE A 74 13.82 -3.99 16.98
CA PHE A 74 14.64 -2.93 17.57
C PHE A 74 14.96 -3.22 19.04
N VAL A 75 13.95 -3.60 19.81
CA VAL A 75 14.08 -3.97 21.23
C VAL A 75 15.00 -5.18 21.40
N LEU A 76 14.74 -6.26 20.65
CA LEU A 76 15.51 -7.51 20.76
C LEU A 76 16.97 -7.33 20.36
N VAL A 77 17.24 -6.60 19.28
CA VAL A 77 18.61 -6.32 18.81
C VAL A 77 19.36 -5.49 19.83
N TYR A 78 18.76 -4.43 20.40
CA TYR A 78 19.46 -3.63 21.42
C TYR A 78 19.67 -4.43 22.72
N LEU A 79 18.67 -5.19 23.15
CA LEU A 79 18.76 -6.03 24.34
C LEU A 79 19.82 -7.13 24.20
N PHE A 80 20.04 -7.65 23.00
CA PHE A 80 21.08 -8.65 22.73
C PHE A 80 22.46 -8.00 22.53
N ALA A 81 22.58 -7.12 21.54
CA ALA A 81 23.84 -6.61 21.02
C ALA A 81 24.32 -5.29 21.65
N GLY A 82 23.47 -4.57 22.40
CA GLY A 82 23.86 -3.31 23.02
C GLY A 82 25.05 -3.45 23.97
N ARG A 83 26.04 -2.54 23.86
CA ARG A 83 27.27 -2.48 24.68
C ARG A 83 27.05 -2.48 26.21
N PRO A 84 26.10 -1.71 26.75
CA PRO A 84 25.91 -1.63 28.20
C PRO A 84 25.53 -2.97 28.86
N ARG A 85 25.66 -3.03 30.19
CA ARG A 85 25.15 -4.15 31.00
C ARG A 85 23.63 -4.28 30.85
N VAL A 86 23.09 -5.49 31.01
CA VAL A 86 21.66 -5.84 30.82
C VAL A 86 20.72 -4.83 31.48
N LEU A 87 20.90 -4.55 32.77
CA LEU A 87 20.03 -3.63 33.52
C LEU A 87 20.04 -2.21 32.93
N ARG A 88 21.20 -1.72 32.47
CA ARG A 88 21.29 -0.40 31.82
C ARG A 88 20.56 -0.41 30.48
N ARG A 89 20.64 -1.50 29.71
CA ARG A 89 19.90 -1.63 28.46
C ARG A 89 18.39 -1.61 28.69
N ILE A 90 17.90 -2.31 29.72
CA ILE A 90 16.49 -2.29 30.12
C ILE A 90 16.06 -0.86 30.46
N LYS A 91 16.82 -0.14 31.29
CA LYS A 91 16.53 1.28 31.61
C LYS A 91 16.51 2.16 30.36
N GLN A 92 17.45 1.95 29.44
CA GLN A 92 17.50 2.73 28.19
C GLN A 92 16.33 2.40 27.26
N LEU A 93 15.91 1.14 27.20
CA LEU A 93 14.72 0.71 26.46
C LEU A 93 13.44 1.25 27.09
N PHE A 94 13.38 1.38 28.41
CA PHE A 94 12.27 2.05 29.08
C PHE A 94 12.19 3.53 28.69
N ILE A 95 13.32 4.25 28.73
CA ILE A 95 13.40 5.65 28.27
C ILE A 95 12.97 5.77 26.79
N ALA A 96 13.43 4.83 25.95
CA ALA A 96 13.04 4.77 24.55
C ALA A 96 11.53 4.48 24.39
N GLY A 97 10.95 3.60 25.20
CA GLY A 97 9.51 3.33 25.22
C GLY A 97 8.68 4.56 25.59
N VAL A 98 9.08 5.30 26.63
CA VAL A 98 8.44 6.58 26.98
C VAL A 98 8.56 7.57 25.82
N THR A 99 9.74 7.67 25.20
CA THR A 99 9.95 8.54 24.03
C THR A 99 9.04 8.16 22.87
N LEU A 100 8.92 6.86 22.58
CA LEU A 100 8.05 6.34 21.52
C LEU A 100 6.60 6.77 21.75
N VAL A 101 6.09 6.55 22.96
CA VAL A 101 4.71 6.92 23.35
C VAL A 101 4.48 8.43 23.24
N LEU A 102 5.42 9.26 23.69
CA LEU A 102 5.29 10.71 23.57
C LEU A 102 5.30 11.17 22.11
N ALA A 103 6.23 10.63 21.30
CA ALA A 103 6.36 10.98 19.89
C ALA A 103 5.16 10.52 19.05
N SER A 104 4.58 9.35 19.35
CA SER A 104 3.40 8.83 18.65
C SER A 104 2.08 9.40 19.19
N GLY A 105 2.03 9.74 20.48
CA GLY A 105 0.79 9.92 21.21
C GLY A 105 0.33 11.37 21.37
N TRP A 106 1.17 12.38 21.10
CA TRP A 106 0.79 13.77 21.35
C TRP A 106 -0.43 14.22 20.51
N TRP A 107 -0.46 13.88 19.21
CA TRP A 107 -1.59 14.24 18.36
C TRP A 107 -2.83 13.42 18.70
N VAL A 108 -2.65 12.14 19.06
CA VAL A 108 -3.72 11.29 19.58
C VAL A 108 -4.33 11.91 20.84
N ALA A 109 -3.50 12.37 21.77
CA ALA A 109 -3.94 13.03 22.99
C ALA A 109 -4.70 14.33 22.69
N VAL A 110 -4.23 15.15 21.75
CA VAL A 110 -4.97 16.36 21.33
C VAL A 110 -6.37 15.99 20.82
N VAL A 111 -6.48 14.99 19.95
CA VAL A 111 -7.78 14.57 19.39
C VAL A 111 -8.71 13.98 20.46
N GLU A 112 -8.18 13.16 21.37
CA GLU A 112 -8.98 12.49 22.40
C GLU A 112 -9.36 13.45 23.56
N LEU A 113 -8.57 14.48 23.82
CA LEU A 113 -8.85 15.48 24.87
C LEU A 113 -9.73 16.62 24.36
N TRP A 114 -9.80 16.85 23.05
CA TRP A 114 -10.64 17.90 22.47
C TRP A 114 -12.11 17.44 22.44
N PRO A 115 -13.07 18.28 22.89
CA PRO A 115 -14.49 17.92 22.90
C PRO A 115 -14.97 17.44 21.52
N SER A 116 -15.62 16.28 21.48
CA SER A 116 -16.04 15.65 20.22
C SER A 116 -17.06 16.47 19.42
N ALA A 117 -17.82 17.34 20.09
CA ALA A 117 -18.76 18.28 19.47
C ALA A 117 -18.06 19.47 18.79
N ASP A 118 -16.85 19.82 19.23
CA ASP A 118 -16.11 21.01 18.80
C ASP A 118 -14.93 20.69 17.88
N ARG A 119 -14.93 19.49 17.28
CA ARG A 119 -13.91 19.05 16.32
C ARG A 119 -14.52 18.32 15.13
N PRO A 120 -13.82 18.29 13.98
CA PRO A 120 -14.22 17.44 12.87
C PRO A 120 -14.34 15.98 13.28
N TYR A 121 -15.27 15.28 12.63
CA TYR A 121 -15.45 13.84 12.81
C TYR A 121 -14.20 13.07 12.39
N ILE A 122 -13.78 12.07 13.16
CA ILE A 122 -12.67 11.19 12.78
C ILE A 122 -13.13 10.21 11.72
N GLY A 123 -12.87 10.57 10.46
CA GLY A 123 -13.26 9.77 9.30
C GLY A 123 -12.70 8.34 9.32
N GLY A 124 -13.49 7.39 8.83
CA GLY A 124 -13.18 5.96 8.86
C GLY A 124 -13.38 5.30 10.22
N SER A 125 -13.83 6.05 11.24
CA SER A 125 -14.30 5.50 12.51
C SER A 125 -15.84 5.42 12.51
N GLN A 126 -16.40 4.50 13.29
CA GLN A 126 -17.87 4.34 13.41
C GLN A 126 -18.46 5.09 14.62
N ASN A 127 -17.61 5.70 15.42
CA ASN A 127 -17.93 6.27 16.73
C ASN A 127 -17.15 7.56 17.03
N ASN A 128 -16.68 8.27 16.01
CA ASN A 128 -15.85 9.48 16.14
C ASN A 128 -14.58 9.30 17.01
N SER A 129 -14.00 8.09 17.02
CA SER A 129 -12.84 7.75 17.85
C SER A 129 -11.61 7.40 17.01
N LEU A 130 -10.52 8.11 17.31
CA LEU A 130 -9.23 7.83 16.70
C LEU A 130 -8.63 6.54 17.23
N LEU A 131 -8.83 6.22 18.52
CA LEU A 131 -8.36 4.95 19.10
C LEU A 131 -8.99 3.73 18.42
N THR A 132 -10.29 3.78 18.12
CA THR A 132 -10.97 2.73 17.36
C THR A 132 -10.38 2.58 15.96
N LEU A 133 -9.98 3.70 15.33
CA LEU A 133 -9.32 3.66 14.03
C LEU A 133 -7.91 3.04 14.13
N ILE A 134 -7.10 3.46 15.11
CA ILE A 134 -5.73 3.00 15.35
C ILE A 134 -5.69 1.49 15.58
N PHE A 135 -6.50 0.99 16.51
CA PHE A 135 -6.46 -0.42 16.93
C PHE A 135 -7.37 -1.32 16.09
N GLY A 136 -8.45 -0.77 15.52
CA GLY A 136 -9.38 -1.49 14.65
C GLY A 136 -8.87 -1.58 13.22
N TYR A 137 -9.53 -0.89 12.29
CA TYR A 137 -9.29 -1.00 10.85
C TYR A 137 -7.83 -0.71 10.41
N ASN A 138 -7.15 0.31 10.97
CA ASN A 138 -5.75 0.58 10.64
C ASN A 138 -4.74 -0.25 11.45
N GLY A 139 -5.23 -1.14 12.30
CA GLY A 139 -4.44 -1.93 13.24
C GLY A 139 -4.70 -3.42 13.11
N PHE A 140 -5.26 -4.01 14.16
CA PHE A 140 -5.47 -5.46 14.24
C PHE A 140 -6.47 -5.98 13.20
N GLY A 141 -7.39 -5.14 12.72
CA GLY A 141 -8.29 -5.46 11.61
C GLY A 141 -7.56 -5.89 10.34
N ARG A 142 -6.37 -5.33 10.08
CA ARG A 142 -5.52 -5.73 8.96
C ARG A 142 -5.06 -7.18 9.07
N LEU A 143 -4.82 -7.67 10.28
CA LEU A 143 -4.37 -9.03 10.53
C LEU A 143 -5.53 -10.02 10.48
N THR A 144 -6.68 -9.66 11.04
CA THR A 144 -7.85 -10.54 11.19
C THR A 144 -8.84 -10.48 10.02
N GLY A 145 -8.74 -9.46 9.17
CA GLY A 145 -9.72 -9.17 8.13
C GLY A 145 -11.02 -8.54 8.65
N ASN A 146 -11.14 -8.31 9.96
CA ASN A 146 -12.29 -7.62 10.54
C ASN A 146 -12.10 -6.10 10.51
N GLU A 147 -12.52 -5.49 9.41
CA GLU A 147 -12.23 -4.10 9.06
C GLU A 147 -13.52 -3.28 8.93
N THR A 148 -14.29 -3.18 10.00
CA THR A 148 -15.49 -2.31 10.02
C THR A 148 -15.12 -0.86 9.66
N GLY A 149 -15.90 -0.23 8.79
CA GLY A 149 -15.64 1.13 8.27
C GLY A 149 -14.62 1.19 7.13
N SER A 150 -14.01 0.07 6.74
CA SER A 150 -13.07 -0.04 5.63
C SER A 150 -13.73 -0.09 4.25
N VAL A 151 -12.96 0.19 3.20
CA VAL A 151 -13.37 -0.09 1.83
C VAL A 151 -13.37 -1.60 1.56
N GLY A 152 -14.56 -2.19 1.46
CA GLY A 152 -14.72 -3.60 1.08
C GLY A 152 -15.07 -4.56 2.22
N GLY A 153 -15.52 -4.05 3.37
CA GLY A 153 -15.92 -4.81 4.58
C GLY A 153 -17.12 -5.76 4.44
N LEU A 154 -17.50 -6.18 3.23
CA LEU A 154 -18.53 -7.20 3.01
C LEU A 154 -17.88 -8.57 2.74
N GLY A 155 -17.54 -9.27 3.82
CA GLY A 155 -17.70 -10.73 3.94
C GLY A 155 -17.03 -11.65 2.92
N ALA A 156 -15.76 -11.44 2.56
CA ALA A 156 -14.98 -12.48 1.87
C ALA A 156 -13.56 -12.56 2.42
N ILE A 157 -13.33 -13.58 3.24
CA ILE A 157 -12.06 -13.97 3.85
C ILE A 157 -11.00 -14.13 2.74
N GLY A 158 -9.94 -13.33 2.77
CA GLY A 158 -8.69 -13.52 2.01
C GLY A 158 -8.75 -13.37 0.47
N ALA A 159 -9.92 -13.34 -0.16
CA ALA A 159 -10.02 -13.38 -1.64
C ALA A 159 -9.95 -12.00 -2.33
N ARG A 160 -10.16 -10.89 -1.61
CA ARG A 160 -10.24 -9.54 -2.22
C ARG A 160 -8.89 -8.86 -2.47
N TRP A 161 -7.87 -9.19 -1.68
CA TRP A 161 -6.57 -8.48 -1.67
C TRP A 161 -5.38 -9.40 -2.02
N GLY A 162 -5.67 -10.50 -2.71
CA GLY A 162 -4.70 -11.53 -3.04
C GLY A 162 -4.54 -12.59 -1.94
N LEU A 163 -4.11 -13.78 -2.35
CA LEU A 163 -3.99 -14.95 -1.47
C LEU A 163 -3.08 -14.66 -0.27
N THR A 164 -3.58 -14.96 0.93
CA THR A 164 -2.78 -14.97 2.17
C THR A 164 -1.87 -16.20 2.19
N GLY A 165 -0.61 -16.04 2.58
CA GLY A 165 0.28 -17.17 2.76
C GLY A 165 1.75 -16.80 2.73
N TRP A 166 2.60 -17.75 3.13
CA TRP A 166 4.07 -17.58 3.18
C TRP A 166 4.67 -17.13 1.84
N ASN A 167 4.02 -17.47 0.72
CA ASN A 167 4.46 -17.14 -0.63
C ASN A 167 3.82 -15.87 -1.21
N ARG A 168 2.96 -15.13 -0.48
CA ARG A 168 2.24 -13.94 -1.00
C ARG A 168 3.16 -12.93 -1.67
N LEU A 169 4.29 -12.60 -1.04
CA LEU A 169 5.26 -11.66 -1.61
C LEU A 169 5.78 -12.12 -2.99
N PHE A 170 5.77 -13.41 -3.27
CA PHE A 170 6.25 -13.99 -4.53
C PHE A 170 5.14 -14.14 -5.57
N LEU A 171 3.86 -13.95 -5.22
CA LEU A 171 2.72 -14.04 -6.16
C LEU A 171 2.69 -12.87 -7.14
N ALA A 172 1.77 -12.90 -8.10
CA ALA A 172 1.71 -11.95 -9.22
C ALA A 172 1.62 -10.50 -8.74
N GLU A 173 0.84 -10.26 -7.68
CA GLU A 173 0.51 -8.94 -7.15
C GLU A 173 1.71 -8.23 -6.53
N PHE A 174 2.55 -8.97 -5.77
CA PHE A 174 3.69 -8.42 -5.04
C PHE A 174 5.05 -8.70 -5.70
N GLY A 175 5.15 -9.77 -6.48
CA GLY A 175 6.42 -10.29 -6.96
C GLY A 175 7.22 -9.25 -7.76
N GLY A 176 6.57 -8.61 -8.73
CA GLY A 176 7.17 -7.55 -9.55
C GLY A 176 7.42 -6.24 -8.79
N GLN A 177 6.78 -6.03 -7.64
CA GLN A 177 6.94 -4.83 -6.82
C GLN A 177 8.24 -4.86 -6.02
N ILE A 178 8.52 -5.98 -5.33
CA ILE A 178 9.53 -6.02 -4.26
C ILE A 178 10.43 -7.25 -4.27
N SER A 179 9.99 -8.37 -4.87
CA SER A 179 10.56 -9.69 -4.52
C SER A 179 11.81 -10.08 -5.28
N TRP A 180 12.24 -9.26 -6.23
CA TRP A 180 13.40 -9.46 -7.11
C TRP A 180 14.64 -9.99 -6.38
N LEU A 181 14.96 -9.41 -5.21
CA LEU A 181 16.18 -9.71 -4.46
C LEU A 181 15.93 -10.37 -3.10
N ILE A 182 14.68 -10.70 -2.76
CA ILE A 182 14.38 -11.40 -1.48
C ILE A 182 15.12 -12.74 -1.39
N PRO A 183 15.10 -13.63 -2.41
CA PRO A 183 15.79 -14.93 -2.31
C PRO A 183 17.29 -14.77 -2.06
N ALA A 184 17.95 -13.85 -2.78
CA ALA A 184 19.37 -13.57 -2.60
C ALA A 184 19.67 -12.93 -1.23
N ALA A 185 18.82 -12.01 -0.76
CA ALA A 185 18.97 -11.38 0.54
C ALA A 185 18.91 -12.40 1.68
N VAL A 186 17.98 -13.36 1.62
CA VAL A 186 17.85 -14.44 2.61
C VAL A 186 19.06 -15.38 2.56
N LEU A 187 19.49 -15.80 1.35
CA LEU A 187 20.67 -16.65 1.19
C LEU A 187 21.93 -15.98 1.78
N MET A 188 22.14 -14.70 1.45
CA MET A 188 23.28 -13.95 1.97
C MET A 188 23.19 -13.69 3.47
N LEU A 189 21.99 -13.42 4.01
CA LEU A 189 21.76 -13.26 5.45
C LEU A 189 22.20 -14.52 6.21
N VAL A 190 21.73 -15.69 5.79
CA VAL A 190 22.08 -16.98 6.44
C VAL A 190 23.59 -17.22 6.36
N ALA A 191 24.20 -17.02 5.19
CA ALA A 191 25.64 -17.21 5.01
C ALA A 191 26.48 -16.25 5.86
N CYS A 192 26.08 -14.98 5.94
CA CYS A 192 26.82 -13.98 6.72
C CYS A 192 26.62 -14.15 8.22
N LEU A 193 25.44 -14.60 8.68
CA LEU A 193 25.23 -15.00 10.08
C LEU A 193 26.10 -16.20 10.44
N TRP A 194 26.24 -17.18 9.53
CA TRP A 194 27.15 -18.31 9.72
C TRP A 194 28.61 -17.87 9.83
N LEU A 195 29.08 -17.01 8.92
CA LEU A 195 30.45 -16.46 8.97
C LEU A 195 30.71 -15.61 10.22
N THR A 196 29.68 -14.93 10.75
CA THR A 196 29.78 -14.11 11.97
C THR A 196 29.35 -14.83 13.25
N ARG A 197 29.08 -16.15 13.22
CA ARG A 197 28.52 -16.87 14.38
C ARG A 197 29.40 -16.85 15.63
N HIS A 198 30.72 -16.83 15.44
CA HIS A 198 31.71 -16.74 16.52
C HIS A 198 32.10 -15.29 16.85
N ALA A 199 31.56 -14.30 16.11
CA ALA A 199 31.80 -12.90 16.42
C ALA A 199 31.15 -12.54 17.76
N PRO A 200 31.78 -11.66 18.56
CA PRO A 200 31.21 -11.19 19.81
C PRO A 200 29.80 -10.64 19.62
N ARG A 201 28.97 -10.68 20.68
CA ARG A 201 27.59 -10.16 20.66
C ARG A 201 27.47 -8.69 20.22
N HIS A 202 28.54 -7.92 20.35
CA HIS A 202 28.61 -6.49 20.00
C HIS A 202 29.18 -6.23 18.60
N ASP A 203 29.42 -7.29 17.82
CA ASP A 203 29.89 -7.13 16.46
C ASP A 203 28.87 -6.36 15.63
N ALA A 204 29.33 -5.29 14.97
CA ALA A 204 28.46 -4.37 14.26
C ALA A 204 27.82 -5.02 13.03
N ILE A 205 28.53 -5.93 12.35
CA ILE A 205 28.02 -6.65 11.18
C ILE A 205 26.92 -7.61 11.62
N ARG A 206 27.18 -8.42 12.65
CA ARG A 206 26.19 -9.35 13.20
C ARG A 206 24.94 -8.63 13.72
N ALA A 207 25.10 -7.51 14.41
CA ALA A 207 23.98 -6.69 14.87
C ALA A 207 23.19 -6.10 13.69
N SER A 208 23.87 -5.66 12.62
CA SER A 208 23.23 -5.17 11.40
C SER A 208 22.43 -6.27 10.69
N LEU A 209 23.00 -7.47 10.56
CA LEU A 209 22.31 -8.63 9.98
C LEU A 209 21.06 -8.99 10.79
N ALA A 210 21.14 -8.97 12.12
CA ALA A 210 20.00 -9.24 12.99
C ALA A 210 18.90 -8.16 12.86
N LEU A 211 19.27 -6.89 12.77
CA LEU A 211 18.33 -5.78 12.62
C LEU A 211 17.61 -5.82 11.26
N TRP A 212 18.36 -5.84 10.16
CA TRP A 212 17.78 -5.82 8.81
C TRP A 212 17.10 -7.15 8.46
N GLY A 213 17.67 -8.28 8.91
CA GLY A 213 17.06 -9.60 8.76
C GLY A 213 15.78 -9.77 9.58
N GLY A 214 15.79 -9.31 10.83
CA GLY A 214 14.61 -9.31 11.69
C GLY A 214 13.50 -8.42 11.13
N TRP A 215 13.85 -7.24 10.60
CA TRP A 215 12.88 -6.38 9.90
C TRP A 215 12.31 -7.11 8.69
N LEU A 216 13.14 -7.58 7.75
CA LEU A 216 12.68 -8.28 6.54
C LEU A 216 11.73 -9.43 6.90
N PHE A 217 12.10 -10.24 7.89
CA PHE A 217 11.30 -11.37 8.35
C PHE A 217 9.96 -10.92 8.94
N LEU A 218 9.97 -10.00 9.90
CA LEU A 218 8.74 -9.64 10.64
C LEU A 218 7.77 -8.86 9.75
N ALA A 219 8.25 -7.86 9.03
CA ALA A 219 7.40 -7.12 8.08
C ALA A 219 6.92 -8.02 6.94
N GLY A 220 7.81 -8.88 6.41
CA GLY A 220 7.44 -9.85 5.38
C GLY A 220 6.37 -10.84 5.86
N ALA A 221 6.46 -11.32 7.10
CA ALA A 221 5.45 -12.19 7.69
C ALA A 221 4.11 -11.46 7.88
N VAL A 222 4.12 -10.26 8.46
CA VAL A 222 2.90 -9.45 8.65
C VAL A 222 2.21 -9.23 7.30
N PHE A 223 2.93 -8.82 6.27
CA PHE A 223 2.37 -8.61 4.94
C PHE A 223 1.88 -9.91 4.30
N SER A 224 2.60 -11.01 4.45
CA SER A 224 2.20 -12.32 3.92
C SER A 224 0.92 -12.89 4.56
N PHE A 225 0.71 -12.65 5.86
CA PHE A 225 -0.37 -13.24 6.63
C PHE A 225 -1.53 -12.28 6.95
N SER A 226 -1.45 -11.00 6.58
CA SER A 226 -2.54 -10.02 6.75
C SER A 226 -3.80 -10.45 6.00
N GLN A 227 -4.92 -10.64 6.71
CA GLN A 227 -6.19 -11.07 6.10
C GLN A 227 -7.08 -9.92 5.61
N GLY A 228 -6.82 -8.69 6.09
CA GLY A 228 -7.51 -7.47 5.70
C GLY A 228 -6.90 -6.78 4.47
N ILE A 229 -7.16 -5.48 4.32
CA ILE A 229 -6.63 -4.67 3.23
C ILE A 229 -5.11 -4.72 3.22
N ILE A 230 -4.57 -5.19 2.10
CA ILE A 230 -3.17 -5.08 1.77
C ILE A 230 -3.03 -4.64 0.32
N HIS A 231 -2.23 -3.61 0.09
CA HIS A 231 -1.91 -3.17 -1.27
C HIS A 231 -0.47 -3.52 -1.62
N PRO A 232 -0.18 -3.82 -2.90
CA PRO A 232 1.16 -4.15 -3.34
C PRO A 232 2.20 -3.10 -2.95
N TYR A 233 1.82 -1.82 -2.93
CA TYR A 233 2.73 -0.73 -2.63
C TYR A 233 3.20 -0.67 -1.16
N TYR A 234 2.48 -1.29 -0.21
CA TYR A 234 2.94 -1.41 1.19
C TYR A 234 4.28 -2.15 1.30
N SER A 235 4.61 -2.97 0.30
CA SER A 235 5.86 -3.72 0.26
C SER A 235 7.12 -2.83 0.15
N ILE A 236 7.00 -1.53 -0.11
CA ILE A 236 8.12 -0.58 0.00
C ILE A 236 8.84 -0.66 1.34
N ALA A 237 8.14 -0.98 2.44
CA ALA A 237 8.74 -1.13 3.75
C ALA A 237 9.80 -2.26 3.81
N LEU A 238 9.85 -3.17 2.83
CA LEU A 238 10.87 -4.21 2.69
C LEU A 238 12.07 -3.76 1.86
N ALA A 239 12.00 -2.66 1.12
CA ALA A 239 13.10 -2.22 0.24
C ALA A 239 14.38 -1.90 1.03
N PRO A 240 14.34 -1.13 2.15
CA PRO A 240 15.54 -0.87 2.96
C PRO A 240 16.22 -2.14 3.49
N PRO A 241 15.53 -3.10 4.14
CA PRO A 241 16.20 -4.30 4.63
C PRO A 241 16.70 -5.21 3.50
N ILE A 242 16.01 -5.32 2.36
CA ILE A 242 16.54 -6.04 1.19
C ILE A 242 17.85 -5.40 0.72
N GLY A 243 17.86 -4.08 0.51
CA GLY A 243 19.04 -3.35 0.09
C GLY A 243 20.21 -3.50 1.08
N ALA A 244 19.93 -3.36 2.38
CA ALA A 244 20.93 -3.52 3.42
C ALA A 244 21.54 -4.93 3.43
N LEU A 245 20.71 -5.98 3.37
CA LEU A 245 21.18 -7.37 3.39
C LEU A 245 21.96 -7.75 2.14
N VAL A 246 21.51 -7.34 0.95
CA VAL A 246 22.26 -7.55 -0.29
C VAL A 246 23.57 -6.78 -0.26
N GLY A 247 23.58 -5.52 0.20
CA GLY A 247 24.79 -4.71 0.29
C GLY A 247 25.82 -5.25 1.28
N ILE A 248 25.40 -5.60 2.50
CA ILE A 248 26.26 -6.22 3.52
C ILE A 248 26.74 -7.58 3.03
N GLY A 249 25.81 -8.42 2.56
CA GLY A 249 26.09 -9.78 2.12
C GLY A 249 27.07 -9.85 0.96
N ALA A 250 26.79 -9.13 -0.12
CA ALA A 250 27.64 -9.10 -1.30
C ALA A 250 29.05 -8.58 -0.95
N SER A 251 29.14 -7.49 -0.17
CA SER A 251 30.44 -6.92 0.20
C SER A 251 31.25 -7.83 1.13
N MET A 252 30.59 -8.46 2.11
CA MET A 252 31.25 -9.37 3.05
C MET A 252 31.72 -10.64 2.36
N LEU A 253 30.87 -11.30 1.58
CA LEU A 253 31.21 -12.53 0.85
C LEU A 253 32.29 -12.25 -0.20
N TRP A 254 32.23 -11.10 -0.88
CA TRP A 254 33.26 -10.72 -1.86
C TRP A 254 34.64 -10.52 -1.22
N ARG A 255 34.70 -9.96 0.00
CA ARG A 255 35.95 -9.87 0.77
C ARG A 255 36.50 -11.26 1.12
N HIS A 256 35.63 -12.24 1.32
CA HIS A 256 35.97 -13.64 1.63
C HIS A 256 36.05 -14.55 0.40
N ARG A 257 36.12 -13.99 -0.83
CA ARG A 257 36.10 -14.75 -2.09
C ARG A 257 37.23 -15.78 -2.26
N SER A 258 38.26 -15.78 -1.41
CA SER A 258 39.25 -16.86 -1.35
C SER A 258 38.63 -18.18 -0.87
N LEU A 259 37.60 -18.12 -0.02
CA LEU A 259 36.85 -19.27 0.45
C LEU A 259 35.92 -19.76 -0.66
N LEU A 260 35.96 -21.07 -0.96
CA LEU A 260 35.03 -21.68 -1.90
C LEU A 260 33.58 -21.46 -1.47
N PHE A 261 33.29 -21.58 -0.17
CA PHE A 261 31.98 -21.29 0.40
C PHE A 261 31.44 -19.90 -0.01
N ALA A 262 32.26 -18.85 0.12
CA ALA A 262 31.82 -17.49 -0.22
C ALA A 262 31.54 -17.33 -1.71
N ARG A 263 32.36 -17.96 -2.58
CA ARG A 263 32.13 -17.98 -4.03
C ARG A 263 30.85 -18.73 -4.39
N LEU A 264 30.61 -19.89 -3.79
CA LEU A 264 29.39 -20.67 -4.03
C LEU A 264 28.14 -19.93 -3.59
N VAL A 265 28.17 -19.24 -2.44
CA VAL A 265 27.03 -18.43 -1.99
C VAL A 265 26.79 -17.24 -2.93
N LEU A 266 27.83 -16.52 -3.36
CA LEU A 266 27.71 -15.42 -4.31
C LEU A 266 27.15 -15.90 -5.67
N ALA A 267 27.69 -17.01 -6.19
CA ALA A 267 27.21 -17.61 -7.42
C ALA A 267 25.75 -18.06 -7.28
N GLY A 268 25.39 -18.71 -6.17
CA GLY A 268 24.02 -19.10 -5.85
C GLY A 268 23.08 -17.90 -5.76
N ALA A 269 23.52 -16.79 -5.18
CA ALA A 269 22.74 -15.56 -5.11
C ALA A 269 22.50 -14.94 -6.50
N VAL A 270 23.49 -14.98 -7.39
CA VAL A 270 23.33 -14.56 -8.79
C VAL A 270 22.36 -15.47 -9.54
N LEU A 271 22.51 -16.80 -9.40
CA LEU A 271 21.65 -17.78 -10.07
C LEU A 271 20.19 -17.68 -9.61
N VAL A 272 19.94 -17.62 -8.31
CA VAL A 272 18.57 -17.50 -7.79
C VAL A 272 17.93 -16.18 -8.22
N THR A 273 18.71 -15.09 -8.27
CA THR A 273 18.22 -13.80 -8.76
C THR A 273 17.91 -13.85 -10.25
N ALA A 274 18.77 -14.47 -11.07
CA ALA A 274 18.55 -14.60 -12.50
C ALA A 274 17.33 -15.48 -12.81
N ALA A 275 17.20 -16.62 -12.15
CA ALA A 275 16.05 -17.51 -12.27
C ALA A 275 14.76 -16.82 -11.80
N TRP A 276 14.81 -16.10 -10.68
CA TRP A 276 13.64 -15.39 -10.17
C TRP A 276 13.26 -14.20 -11.07
N SER A 277 14.24 -13.45 -11.58
CA SER A 277 14.00 -12.39 -12.57
C SER A 277 13.36 -12.93 -13.83
N TYR A 278 13.76 -14.12 -14.30
CA TYR A 278 13.10 -14.79 -15.41
C TYR A 278 11.62 -15.03 -15.11
N VAL A 279 11.30 -15.62 -13.96
CA VAL A 279 9.92 -15.90 -13.54
C VAL A 279 9.09 -14.62 -13.41
N LEU A 280 9.65 -13.54 -12.86
CA LEU A 280 8.95 -12.26 -12.74
C LEU A 280 8.68 -11.62 -14.10
N LEU A 281 9.68 -11.59 -14.98
CA LEU A 281 9.54 -11.02 -16.33
C LEU A 281 8.60 -11.84 -17.22
N ASP A 282 8.53 -13.15 -17.01
CA ASP A 282 7.61 -14.04 -17.75
C ASP A 282 6.13 -13.76 -17.46
N ARG A 283 5.81 -13.05 -16.38
CA ARG A 283 4.43 -12.59 -16.07
C ARG A 283 3.96 -11.48 -17.01
N SER A 284 4.88 -10.79 -17.67
CA SER A 284 4.62 -9.78 -18.68
C SER A 284 5.30 -10.19 -20.00
N PRO A 285 4.90 -11.32 -20.62
CA PRO A 285 5.69 -11.98 -21.67
C PRO A 285 5.83 -11.14 -22.95
N ASN A 286 4.91 -10.21 -23.18
CA ASN A 286 4.92 -9.30 -24.33
C ASN A 286 5.74 -8.03 -24.09
N TRP A 287 6.16 -7.76 -22.85
CA TRP A 287 6.93 -6.58 -22.48
C TRP A 287 8.41 -6.93 -22.39
N ASN A 288 9.22 -6.35 -23.30
CA ASN A 288 10.64 -6.65 -23.48
C ASN A 288 10.99 -8.16 -23.44
N PRO A 289 10.47 -8.98 -24.38
CA PRO A 289 10.63 -10.43 -24.37
C PRO A 289 12.07 -10.98 -24.24
N PRO A 290 13.12 -10.40 -24.88
CA PRO A 290 14.46 -10.96 -24.79
C PRO A 290 15.13 -10.76 -23.42
N LEU A 291 14.63 -9.82 -22.60
CA LEU A 291 15.26 -9.45 -21.33
C LEU A 291 15.38 -10.62 -20.35
N LYS A 292 14.32 -11.42 -20.22
CA LYS A 292 14.30 -12.57 -19.30
C LYS A 292 15.39 -13.59 -19.63
N THR A 293 15.53 -13.91 -20.92
CA THR A 293 16.53 -14.87 -21.40
C THR A 293 17.94 -14.30 -21.31
N ALA A 294 18.12 -13.01 -21.61
CA ALA A 294 19.40 -12.33 -21.46
C ALA A 294 19.90 -12.34 -20.01
N ILE A 295 19.03 -11.99 -19.04
CA ILE A 295 19.37 -12.04 -17.61
C ILE A 295 19.74 -13.46 -17.17
N LEU A 296 19.01 -14.47 -17.63
CA LEU A 296 19.30 -15.86 -17.31
C LEU A 296 20.69 -16.29 -17.82
N ILE A 297 21.01 -16.00 -19.09
CA ILE A 297 22.31 -16.32 -19.69
C ILE A 297 23.43 -15.58 -18.96
N LEU A 298 23.29 -14.27 -18.74
CA LEU A 298 24.28 -13.47 -18.02
C LEU A 298 24.46 -13.97 -16.58
N GLY A 299 23.39 -14.43 -15.93
CA GLY A 299 23.42 -15.01 -14.60
C GLY A 299 24.22 -16.32 -14.55
N LEU A 300 24.01 -17.22 -15.51
CA LEU A 300 24.77 -18.46 -15.63
C LEU A 300 26.26 -18.18 -15.87
N LEU A 301 26.57 -17.27 -16.78
CA LEU A 301 27.96 -16.85 -17.07
C LEU A 301 28.62 -16.19 -15.85
N GLY A 302 27.90 -15.29 -15.18
CA GLY A 302 28.38 -14.59 -13.99
C GLY A 302 28.63 -15.53 -12.82
N ALA A 303 27.73 -16.48 -12.58
CA ALA A 303 27.90 -17.50 -11.55
C ALA A 303 29.12 -18.39 -11.85
N GLY A 304 29.27 -18.85 -13.10
CA GLY A 304 30.45 -19.61 -13.54
C GLY A 304 31.74 -18.83 -13.32
N ALA A 305 31.77 -17.54 -13.69
CA ALA A 305 32.91 -16.67 -13.48
C ALA A 305 33.26 -16.46 -11.99
N ILE A 306 32.25 -16.33 -11.12
CA ILE A 306 32.44 -16.18 -9.66
C ILE A 306 33.04 -17.45 -9.04
N VAL A 307 32.56 -18.63 -9.44
CA VAL A 307 33.10 -19.91 -8.96
C VAL A 307 34.53 -20.10 -9.47
N ALA A 308 34.75 -19.83 -10.76
CA ALA A 308 36.02 -20.03 -11.44
C ALA A 308 37.09 -18.95 -11.13
N LEU A 309 36.80 -17.96 -10.29
CA LEU A 309 37.73 -16.86 -9.95
C LEU A 309 39.15 -17.41 -9.68
N PRO A 310 40.13 -17.15 -10.57
CA PRO A 310 41.45 -17.73 -10.45
C PRO A 310 42.30 -16.98 -9.41
N VAL A 311 43.18 -17.73 -8.74
CA VAL A 311 44.26 -17.18 -7.90
C VAL A 311 45.33 -16.61 -8.85
N GLY A 312 45.22 -15.35 -9.27
CA GLY A 312 46.35 -14.66 -9.93
C GLY A 312 46.06 -13.49 -10.86
N TRP A 313 44.84 -13.33 -11.39
CA TRP A 313 44.57 -12.30 -12.42
C TRP A 313 43.75 -11.14 -11.85
N ARG A 314 44.32 -9.92 -11.80
CA ARG A 314 43.71 -8.77 -11.12
C ARG A 314 42.40 -8.24 -11.74
N ARG A 315 42.19 -8.41 -13.05
CA ARG A 315 41.01 -7.84 -13.76
C ARG A 315 39.78 -8.76 -13.79
N VAL A 316 39.97 -10.08 -13.72
CA VAL A 316 38.89 -11.07 -13.79
C VAL A 316 37.88 -10.94 -12.62
N PRO A 317 38.30 -10.71 -11.36
CA PRO A 317 37.36 -10.49 -10.26
C PRO A 317 36.48 -9.26 -10.44
N ILE A 318 37.03 -8.17 -10.98
CA ILE A 318 36.26 -6.93 -11.19
C ILE A 318 35.15 -7.17 -12.20
N ALA A 319 35.46 -7.83 -13.31
CA ALA A 319 34.47 -8.18 -14.33
C ALA A 319 33.38 -9.10 -13.78
N ALA A 320 33.74 -10.13 -12.99
CA ALA A 320 32.79 -11.05 -12.37
C ALA A 320 31.87 -10.33 -11.36
N ALA A 321 32.41 -9.42 -10.54
CA ALA A 321 31.61 -8.60 -9.63
C ALA A 321 30.64 -7.68 -10.38
N ALA A 322 31.14 -6.99 -11.42
CA ALA A 322 30.33 -6.10 -12.24
C ALA A 322 29.19 -6.86 -12.93
N LEU A 323 29.47 -8.04 -13.48
CA LEU A 323 28.46 -8.91 -14.08
C LEU A 323 27.44 -9.40 -13.05
N GLY A 324 27.87 -9.80 -11.85
CA GLY A 324 26.95 -10.19 -10.77
C GLY A 324 26.02 -9.05 -10.34
N VAL A 325 26.54 -7.82 -10.23
CA VAL A 325 25.73 -6.62 -9.93
C VAL A 325 24.77 -6.32 -11.08
N LEU A 326 25.24 -6.40 -12.33
CA LEU A 326 24.41 -6.17 -13.52
C LEU A 326 23.23 -7.15 -13.53
N VAL A 327 23.48 -8.46 -13.37
CA VAL A 327 22.43 -9.48 -13.34
C VAL A 327 21.43 -9.21 -12.21
N ALA A 328 21.92 -8.83 -11.02
CA ALA A 328 21.06 -8.59 -9.88
C ALA A 328 20.14 -7.37 -10.04
N LEU A 329 20.58 -6.34 -10.76
CA LEU A 329 19.86 -5.07 -10.86
C LEU A 329 19.11 -4.89 -12.19
N LEU A 330 19.45 -5.62 -13.26
CA LEU A 330 18.90 -5.37 -14.59
C LEU A 330 17.38 -5.56 -14.67
N GLY A 331 16.86 -6.63 -14.06
CA GLY A 331 15.41 -6.89 -13.97
C GLY A 331 14.63 -5.79 -13.22
N PRO A 332 14.93 -5.53 -11.93
CA PRO A 332 14.23 -4.51 -11.16
C PRO A 332 14.47 -3.08 -11.71
N ALA A 333 15.64 -2.80 -12.29
CA ALA A 333 15.89 -1.52 -12.97
C ALA A 333 15.01 -1.34 -14.21
N ALA A 334 14.76 -2.40 -14.99
CA ALA A 334 13.87 -2.33 -16.14
C ALA A 334 12.42 -2.04 -15.72
N TYR A 335 11.89 -2.72 -14.70
CA TYR A 335 10.56 -2.41 -14.14
C TYR A 335 10.51 -0.99 -13.54
N THR A 336 11.59 -0.56 -12.88
CA THR A 336 11.70 0.80 -12.35
C THR A 336 11.66 1.84 -13.47
N LEU A 337 12.35 1.62 -14.58
CA LEU A 337 12.33 2.51 -15.73
C LEU A 337 10.90 2.65 -16.27
N ASP A 338 10.21 1.54 -16.49
CA ASP A 338 8.81 1.51 -16.93
C ASP A 338 7.90 2.30 -15.98
N THR A 339 8.07 2.08 -14.68
CA THR A 339 7.33 2.77 -13.61
C THR A 339 7.55 4.28 -13.68
N VAL A 340 8.79 4.74 -13.83
CA VAL A 340 9.11 6.17 -13.83
C VAL A 340 8.65 6.85 -15.13
N THR A 341 8.59 6.12 -16.24
CA THR A 341 8.09 6.64 -17.53
C THR A 341 6.57 6.55 -17.69
N THR A 342 5.88 5.87 -16.77
CA THR A 342 4.42 5.71 -16.79
C THR A 342 3.76 6.70 -15.83
N ALA A 343 2.71 7.39 -16.30
CA ALA A 343 1.91 8.26 -15.44
C ALA A 343 1.04 7.41 -14.50
N HIS A 344 1.01 7.78 -13.21
CA HIS A 344 0.24 7.08 -12.18
C HIS A 344 -0.82 8.00 -11.59
N SER A 345 -2.02 7.47 -11.38
CA SER A 345 -3.15 8.16 -10.77
C SER A 345 -4.04 7.17 -9.99
N GLY A 346 -4.91 7.68 -9.12
CA GLY A 346 -5.85 6.86 -8.33
C GLY A 346 -5.24 6.31 -7.04
N ALA A 347 -6.03 5.56 -6.26
CA ALA A 347 -5.64 5.19 -4.90
C ALA A 347 -4.77 3.91 -4.77
N ILE A 348 -4.66 3.11 -5.85
CA ILE A 348 -3.87 1.86 -5.86
C ILE A 348 -2.88 1.87 -7.03
N PRO A 349 -1.80 2.65 -6.96
CA PRO A 349 -0.76 2.60 -7.96
C PRO A 349 0.05 1.29 -7.84
N SER A 350 0.60 0.82 -8.94
CA SER A 350 1.45 -0.39 -9.01
C SER A 350 2.65 -0.15 -9.91
N ALA A 351 3.83 -0.62 -9.50
CA ALA A 351 5.05 -0.48 -10.28
C ALA A 351 5.19 -1.56 -11.36
N GLY A 352 5.89 -1.22 -12.44
CA GLY A 352 6.20 -2.08 -13.57
C GLY A 352 5.10 -2.16 -14.63
N PRO A 353 5.36 -2.90 -15.72
CA PRO A 353 4.41 -3.08 -16.81
C PRO A 353 3.13 -3.76 -16.33
N ALA A 354 2.04 -3.47 -17.03
CA ALA A 354 0.77 -4.14 -16.80
C ALA A 354 0.92 -5.65 -17.00
N ILE A 355 0.67 -6.41 -15.94
CA ILE A 355 0.56 -7.86 -15.99
C ILE A 355 -0.87 -8.18 -16.44
N LEU A 356 -1.01 -9.08 -17.43
CA LEU A 356 -2.31 -9.67 -17.76
C LEU A 356 -2.85 -10.29 -16.49
N ALA A 357 -3.89 -9.70 -15.91
CA ALA A 357 -4.48 -10.17 -14.67
C ALA A 357 -4.74 -11.68 -14.81
N SER A 358 -4.04 -12.48 -14.01
CA SER A 358 -4.38 -13.89 -13.86
C SER A 358 -5.84 -13.94 -13.47
N THR A 359 -6.62 -14.68 -14.26
CA THR A 359 -8.05 -14.95 -14.14
C THR A 359 -8.45 -15.71 -12.85
N ALA A 360 -7.67 -15.55 -11.77
CA ALA A 360 -7.77 -16.26 -10.50
C ALA A 360 -8.23 -15.37 -9.33
N GLY A 361 -8.91 -14.25 -9.61
CA GLY A 361 -9.80 -13.60 -8.65
C GLY A 361 -11.24 -14.05 -8.91
N PRO A 362 -12.07 -14.36 -7.90
CA PRO A 362 -13.47 -14.66 -8.14
C PRO A 362 -14.10 -13.48 -8.90
N ARG A 363 -14.66 -13.77 -10.08
CA ARG A 363 -15.60 -12.89 -10.76
C ARG A 363 -16.57 -12.37 -9.70
N ALA A 364 -16.50 -11.09 -9.38
CA ALA A 364 -17.65 -10.40 -8.84
C ALA A 364 -18.76 -10.60 -9.87
N GLY A 365 -19.76 -11.40 -9.51
CA GLY A 365 -20.89 -11.71 -10.37
C GLY A 365 -21.56 -10.42 -10.82
N ILE A 366 -21.32 -10.06 -12.07
CA ILE A 366 -22.21 -9.22 -12.85
C ILE A 366 -22.49 -10.06 -14.09
N GLY A 367 -23.72 -10.54 -14.19
CA GLY A 367 -24.19 -11.35 -15.30
C GLY A 367 -23.97 -10.62 -16.62
N ALA A 368 -23.03 -11.14 -17.40
CA ALA A 368 -22.92 -10.90 -18.83
C ALA A 368 -22.73 -12.30 -19.44
N GLY A 369 -23.85 -12.95 -19.76
CA GLY A 369 -23.84 -14.23 -20.46
C GLY A 369 -23.42 -14.03 -21.92
N PRO A 370 -22.56 -14.90 -22.46
CA PRO A 370 -22.52 -15.17 -23.88
C PRO A 370 -23.43 -16.36 -24.18
N GLY A 371 -24.29 -16.23 -25.18
CA GLY A 371 -25.17 -17.29 -25.63
C GLY A 371 -24.40 -18.56 -26.02
N GLY A 372 -24.95 -19.70 -25.63
CA GLY A 372 -24.52 -21.04 -26.02
C GLY A 372 -25.58 -22.06 -25.59
N GLN A 373 -26.26 -22.65 -26.58
CA GLN A 373 -27.24 -23.73 -26.43
C GLN A 373 -26.62 -24.96 -25.72
N GLY A 374 -27.40 -25.61 -24.84
CA GLY A 374 -27.06 -26.92 -24.28
C GLY A 374 -28.01 -27.31 -23.15
N GLY A 375 -28.77 -28.39 -23.31
CA GLY A 375 -29.93 -28.70 -22.47
C GLY A 375 -29.65 -29.47 -21.15
N PHE A 376 -30.77 -29.65 -20.43
CA PHE A 376 -31.13 -30.67 -19.42
C PHE A 376 -31.21 -30.27 -17.94
N GLY A 377 -32.40 -30.48 -17.34
CA GLY A 377 -32.50 -31.03 -15.96
C GLY A 377 -33.45 -30.41 -14.92
N ALA A 378 -34.78 -30.43 -15.17
CA ALA A 378 -35.91 -30.61 -14.22
C ALA A 378 -35.87 -30.18 -12.71
N GLY A 379 -36.66 -29.14 -12.36
CA GLY A 379 -37.72 -29.09 -11.31
C GLY A 379 -37.38 -28.87 -9.80
N PRO A 380 -38.36 -28.50 -8.92
CA PRO A 380 -39.65 -27.81 -9.17
C PRO A 380 -40.00 -26.63 -8.20
N ARG A 381 -40.78 -25.68 -8.74
CA ARG A 381 -41.90 -24.88 -8.16
C ARG A 381 -41.73 -24.07 -6.85
N GLY A 382 -41.87 -22.75 -7.00
CA GLY A 382 -42.44 -21.83 -6.01
C GLY A 382 -43.10 -20.63 -6.74
N GLN A 383 -44.37 -20.34 -6.45
CA GLN A 383 -45.30 -19.51 -7.21
C GLN A 383 -45.66 -18.21 -6.46
N GLY A 384 -45.86 -17.11 -7.19
CA GLY A 384 -46.48 -15.82 -6.76
C GLY A 384 -45.66 -14.60 -7.25
N GLY A 385 -46.01 -13.88 -8.33
CA GLY A 385 -47.09 -12.87 -8.48
C GLY A 385 -46.56 -11.49 -8.01
N LEU A 386 -46.43 -10.40 -8.77
CA LEU A 386 -47.37 -9.71 -9.68
C LEU A 386 -46.65 -8.66 -10.59
N GLY A 387 -47.08 -8.54 -11.85
CA GLY A 387 -47.36 -7.28 -12.60
C GLY A 387 -46.28 -6.26 -12.96
N ALA A 388 -45.86 -6.23 -14.24
CA ALA A 388 -45.35 -5.02 -14.92
C ALA A 388 -45.85 -4.98 -16.39
N PRO A 389 -46.22 -3.80 -16.97
CA PRO A 389 -46.79 -3.72 -18.32
C PRO A 389 -45.73 -3.79 -19.44
N PRO A 390 -46.12 -4.16 -20.68
CA PRO A 390 -45.19 -4.29 -21.81
C PRO A 390 -45.15 -3.04 -22.71
N GLY A 391 -43.96 -2.70 -23.22
CA GLY A 391 -43.82 -1.95 -24.48
C GLY A 391 -42.94 -0.71 -24.42
N GLY A 392 -41.76 -0.79 -25.04
CA GLY A 392 -40.87 0.35 -25.29
C GLY A 392 -39.59 -0.08 -25.99
N ARG A 393 -39.68 -0.35 -27.29
CA ARG A 393 -38.51 -0.56 -28.16
C ARG A 393 -37.75 0.78 -28.29
N PHE A 394 -36.49 0.82 -27.85
CA PHE A 394 -35.57 1.87 -28.26
C PHE A 394 -34.42 1.29 -29.09
N SER A 395 -34.35 1.84 -30.30
CA SER A 395 -33.37 1.63 -31.36
C SER A 395 -31.98 2.14 -30.93
N GLY A 396 -30.95 1.60 -31.56
CA GLY A 396 -29.54 1.85 -31.23
C GLY A 396 -29.03 3.28 -31.50
N GLY A 397 -27.87 3.55 -30.92
CA GLY A 397 -27.06 4.75 -31.16
C GLY A 397 -26.49 5.34 -29.88
N ALA A 398 -25.16 5.47 -29.84
CA ALA A 398 -24.34 6.11 -28.81
C ALA A 398 -24.14 5.34 -27.48
N ASN A 399 -22.95 4.73 -27.34
CA ASN A 399 -22.38 4.39 -26.04
C ASN A 399 -22.29 5.67 -25.19
N PRO A 400 -22.85 5.72 -23.97
CA PRO A 400 -22.57 6.83 -23.06
C PRO A 400 -21.10 6.77 -22.61
N PRO A 401 -20.50 7.92 -22.24
CA PRO A 401 -19.12 7.97 -21.78
C PRO A 401 -18.99 7.23 -20.44
N GLN A 402 -18.46 6.00 -20.50
CA GLN A 402 -17.65 5.36 -19.45
C GLN A 402 -18.14 5.51 -17.99
N ALA A 403 -19.40 5.18 -17.72
CA ALA A 403 -19.88 4.81 -16.38
C ALA A 403 -19.30 3.43 -16.00
N GLY A 404 -18.03 3.39 -15.63
CA GLY A 404 -17.32 2.14 -15.35
C GLY A 404 -15.89 2.29 -14.83
N ARG A 405 -15.51 3.46 -14.30
CA ARG A 405 -14.22 3.62 -13.60
C ARG A 405 -14.42 3.25 -12.13
N GLY A 406 -13.62 2.29 -11.64
CA GLY A 406 -13.80 1.68 -10.32
C GLY A 406 -13.79 2.69 -9.16
N PHE A 407 -14.40 2.31 -8.04
CA PHE A 407 -14.63 3.10 -6.81
C PHE A 407 -13.41 3.88 -6.26
N LEU A 408 -12.19 3.53 -6.65
CA LEU A 408 -10.93 4.13 -6.16
C LEU A 408 -10.29 5.13 -7.14
N ASN A 409 -11.01 5.50 -8.20
CA ASN A 409 -10.61 6.59 -9.10
C ASN A 409 -11.43 7.83 -8.81
N ALA A 410 -10.77 8.99 -8.77
CA ALA A 410 -11.46 10.27 -8.68
C ALA A 410 -12.37 10.48 -9.90
N THR A 411 -13.50 11.14 -9.69
CA THR A 411 -14.39 11.60 -10.75
C THR A 411 -13.67 12.61 -11.66
N GLN A 412 -14.02 12.65 -12.94
CA GLN A 412 -13.54 13.68 -13.88
C GLN A 412 -14.77 14.42 -14.40
N PRO A 413 -15.22 15.49 -13.72
CA PRO A 413 -16.40 16.23 -14.13
C PRO A 413 -16.20 16.90 -15.49
N GLY A 414 -17.27 16.96 -16.29
CA GLY A 414 -17.29 17.70 -17.55
C GLY A 414 -17.25 19.21 -17.32
N SER A 415 -16.88 19.96 -18.36
CA SER A 415 -16.67 21.41 -18.25
C SER A 415 -17.95 22.19 -17.97
N GLN A 416 -19.12 21.71 -18.40
CA GLN A 416 -20.40 22.37 -18.11
C GLN A 416 -20.74 22.22 -16.63
N LEU A 417 -20.53 21.03 -16.07
CA LEU A 417 -20.70 20.78 -14.65
C LEU A 417 -19.73 21.61 -13.81
N VAL A 418 -18.46 21.67 -14.19
CA VAL A 418 -17.47 22.52 -13.47
C VAL A 418 -17.89 23.99 -13.50
N ALA A 419 -18.33 24.51 -14.65
CA ALA A 419 -18.81 25.89 -14.75
C ALA A 419 -20.06 26.14 -13.90
N MET A 420 -20.99 25.17 -13.86
CA MET A 420 -22.18 25.22 -13.02
C MET A 420 -21.80 25.28 -11.53
N LEU A 421 -20.91 24.40 -11.05
CA LEU A 421 -20.47 24.38 -9.65
C LEU A 421 -19.72 25.66 -9.25
N LYS A 422 -18.99 26.29 -10.18
CA LYS A 422 -18.30 27.57 -9.95
C LYS A 422 -19.24 28.77 -9.88
N SER A 423 -20.42 28.66 -10.46
CA SER A 423 -21.39 29.75 -10.48
C SER A 423 -21.81 30.10 -9.05
N ASN A 424 -21.53 31.33 -8.64
CA ASN A 424 -21.80 31.83 -7.28
C ASN A 424 -21.15 31.02 -6.14
N ALA A 425 -20.06 30.26 -6.42
CA ALA A 425 -19.40 29.41 -5.45
C ALA A 425 -19.07 30.11 -4.11
N ALA A 426 -18.63 31.36 -4.18
CA ALA A 426 -18.27 32.17 -3.01
C ALA A 426 -19.44 32.46 -2.04
N GLN A 427 -20.69 32.22 -2.43
CA GLN A 427 -21.86 32.41 -1.58
C GLN A 427 -22.13 31.19 -0.68
N TYR A 428 -21.51 30.04 -0.97
CA TYR A 428 -21.76 28.78 -0.28
C TYR A 428 -20.52 28.30 0.44
N HIS A 429 -20.71 27.65 1.58
CA HIS A 429 -19.60 26.97 2.24
C HIS A 429 -19.20 25.70 1.50
N TRP A 430 -20.19 24.98 0.95
CA TRP A 430 -20.02 23.81 0.10
C TRP A 430 -20.67 24.06 -1.27
N VAL A 431 -19.88 24.09 -2.34
CA VAL A 431 -20.44 24.24 -3.71
C VAL A 431 -21.23 23.01 -4.13
N ALA A 432 -20.90 21.86 -3.57
CA ALA A 432 -21.67 20.65 -3.71
C ALA A 432 -21.50 19.71 -2.51
N ALA A 433 -22.43 18.78 -2.36
CA ALA A 433 -22.31 17.61 -1.51
C ALA A 433 -22.49 16.33 -2.34
N THR A 434 -21.72 15.30 -2.03
CA THR A 434 -21.87 13.97 -2.65
C THR A 434 -21.46 12.86 -1.68
N VAL A 435 -21.91 11.63 -1.95
CA VAL A 435 -21.62 10.48 -1.09
C VAL A 435 -20.20 9.98 -1.38
N SER A 436 -19.41 9.85 -0.32
CA SER A 436 -18.01 9.44 -0.28
C SER A 436 -16.98 10.49 -0.72
N ALA A 437 -15.80 10.45 -0.08
CA ALA A 437 -14.67 11.31 -0.42
C ALA A 437 -14.07 10.99 -1.81
N ASN A 438 -14.16 9.73 -2.25
CA ASN A 438 -13.70 9.34 -3.59
C ASN A 438 -14.51 10.04 -4.69
N SER A 439 -15.83 10.17 -4.52
CA SER A 439 -16.68 10.94 -5.43
C SER A 439 -16.42 12.45 -5.33
N ALA A 440 -16.29 12.98 -4.11
CA ALA A 440 -16.10 14.41 -3.87
C ALA A 440 -14.77 14.95 -4.43
N ALA A 441 -13.70 14.15 -4.34
CA ALA A 441 -12.34 14.58 -4.66
C ALA A 441 -12.19 15.13 -6.09
N GLY A 442 -12.83 14.49 -7.08
CA GLY A 442 -12.74 14.92 -8.47
C GLY A 442 -13.41 16.26 -8.74
N TYR A 443 -14.56 16.52 -8.09
CA TYR A 443 -15.24 17.81 -8.16
C TYR A 443 -14.40 18.89 -7.48
N GLN A 444 -13.92 18.63 -6.26
CA GLN A 444 -13.09 19.58 -5.51
C GLN A 444 -11.81 19.97 -6.26
N LEU A 445 -11.12 19.01 -6.89
CA LEU A 445 -9.93 19.30 -7.70
C LEU A 445 -10.23 20.08 -8.99
N ALA A 446 -11.41 19.89 -9.58
CA ALA A 446 -11.80 20.57 -10.81
C ALA A 446 -12.33 21.99 -10.55
N THR A 447 -12.99 22.21 -9.42
CA THR A 447 -13.52 23.51 -9.02
C THR A 447 -12.50 24.36 -8.28
N ASP A 448 -11.60 23.73 -7.50
CA ASP A 448 -10.80 24.37 -6.45
C ASP A 448 -11.67 24.94 -5.30
N ASP A 449 -12.88 24.40 -5.15
CA ASP A 449 -13.88 24.80 -4.16
C ASP A 449 -14.26 23.63 -3.23
N PRO A 450 -14.69 23.88 -1.98
CA PRO A 450 -15.06 22.82 -1.03
C PRO A 450 -16.26 21.99 -1.50
N VAL A 451 -16.09 20.67 -1.53
CA VAL A 451 -17.16 19.69 -1.81
C VAL A 451 -17.32 18.76 -0.61
N MET A 452 -18.54 18.69 -0.06
CA MET A 452 -18.81 17.87 1.12
C MET A 452 -18.80 16.39 0.76
N ALA A 453 -17.99 15.61 1.48
CA ALA A 453 -17.94 14.15 1.38
C ALA A 453 -18.83 13.49 2.44
N ILE A 454 -20.09 13.23 2.10
CA ILE A 454 -21.05 12.58 3.01
C ILE A 454 -20.59 11.14 3.27
N GLY A 455 -20.52 10.76 4.54
CA GLY A 455 -20.11 9.44 4.99
C GLY A 455 -18.62 9.12 4.80
N GLY A 456 -17.77 10.15 4.69
CA GLY A 456 -16.32 9.98 4.73
C GLY A 456 -15.77 9.21 3.52
N PHE A 457 -14.71 8.41 3.70
CA PHE A 457 -13.97 7.83 2.57
C PHE A 457 -14.82 6.91 1.67
N ASN A 458 -15.73 6.14 2.26
CA ASN A 458 -16.54 5.12 1.57
C ASN A 458 -18.05 5.31 1.70
N GLY A 459 -18.50 6.45 2.24
CA GLY A 459 -19.92 6.71 2.47
C GLY A 459 -20.52 5.98 3.68
N SER A 460 -19.70 5.34 4.53
CA SER A 460 -20.18 4.59 5.70
C SER A 460 -20.04 5.32 7.03
N ASP A 461 -19.33 6.46 7.08
CA ASP A 461 -19.26 7.24 8.32
C ASP A 461 -20.66 7.80 8.64
N PRO A 462 -21.08 7.83 9.91
CA PRO A 462 -22.42 8.30 10.31
C PRO A 462 -22.49 9.84 10.36
N THR A 463 -21.92 10.54 9.38
CA THR A 463 -21.81 12.01 9.37
C THR A 463 -21.83 12.59 7.94
N PRO A 464 -22.44 13.78 7.75
CA PRO A 464 -23.41 14.40 8.65
C PRO A 464 -24.68 13.56 8.76
N THR A 465 -25.40 13.61 9.88
CA THR A 465 -26.74 12.99 9.96
C THR A 465 -27.72 13.68 9.00
N LEU A 466 -28.85 13.04 8.68
CA LEU A 466 -29.88 13.66 7.85
C LEU A 466 -30.34 15.02 8.42
N ALA A 467 -30.64 15.08 9.72
CA ALA A 467 -31.05 16.33 10.37
C ALA A 467 -29.96 17.43 10.30
N GLN A 468 -28.68 17.06 10.43
CA GLN A 468 -27.58 18.01 10.25
C GLN A 468 -27.48 18.50 8.80
N PHE A 469 -27.66 17.59 7.84
CA PHE A 469 -27.68 17.93 6.42
C PHE A 469 -28.82 18.89 6.09
N GLU A 470 -30.05 18.59 6.51
CA GLU A 470 -31.22 19.47 6.38
C GLU A 470 -30.96 20.86 6.97
N SER A 471 -30.39 20.92 8.18
CA SER A 471 -30.04 22.20 8.82
C SER A 471 -29.02 23.00 8.00
N MET A 472 -28.02 22.36 7.40
CA MET A 472 -27.03 23.03 6.55
C MET A 472 -27.64 23.53 5.24
N VAL A 473 -28.55 22.74 4.64
CA VAL A 473 -29.31 23.15 3.44
C VAL A 473 -30.21 24.34 3.74
N ASN A 474 -30.98 24.29 4.82
CA ASN A 474 -31.86 25.39 5.25
C ASN A 474 -31.08 26.67 5.59
N ALA A 475 -29.84 26.53 6.07
CA ALA A 475 -28.94 27.65 6.33
C ALA A 475 -28.24 28.18 5.06
N GLY A 476 -28.54 27.64 3.88
CA GLY A 476 -27.92 28.05 2.61
C GLY A 476 -26.44 27.69 2.50
N GLN A 477 -25.94 26.71 3.25
CA GLN A 477 -24.52 26.36 3.27
C GLN A 477 -24.09 25.45 2.12
N ILE A 478 -25.03 24.75 1.49
CA ILE A 478 -24.79 23.75 0.44
C ILE A 478 -25.58 24.15 -0.81
N HIS A 479 -24.90 24.32 -1.94
CA HIS A 479 -25.56 24.71 -3.19
C HIS A 479 -26.19 23.51 -3.90
N TYR A 480 -25.36 22.54 -4.30
CA TYR A 480 -25.81 21.38 -5.07
C TYR A 480 -25.66 20.07 -4.31
N PHE A 481 -26.52 19.10 -4.60
CA PHE A 481 -26.28 17.70 -4.29
C PHE A 481 -26.02 16.93 -5.58
N ILE A 482 -24.90 16.23 -5.65
CA ILE A 482 -24.52 15.43 -6.82
C ILE A 482 -24.82 13.96 -6.52
N SER A 483 -25.83 13.43 -7.22
CA SER A 483 -26.19 12.02 -7.14
C SER A 483 -25.23 11.20 -8.00
N GLY A 484 -24.39 10.43 -7.32
CA GLY A 484 -23.31 9.70 -7.96
C GLY A 484 -22.27 9.26 -6.94
N GLY A 485 -22.38 8.02 -6.49
CA GLY A 485 -21.40 7.36 -5.64
C GLY A 485 -21.40 5.88 -5.97
N GLY A 486 -20.23 5.23 -5.92
CA GLY A 486 -20.17 3.77 -6.09
C GLY A 486 -21.13 3.07 -5.13
N ARG A 487 -21.61 1.87 -5.49
CA ARG A 487 -22.61 1.07 -4.75
C ARG A 487 -22.33 0.84 -3.24
N MET A 488 -21.18 1.24 -2.70
CA MET A 488 -20.89 1.20 -1.26
C MET A 488 -21.19 2.56 -0.62
N GLY A 489 -22.06 2.60 0.39
CA GLY A 489 -22.42 3.82 1.13
C GLY A 489 -23.78 4.45 0.75
N THR A 490 -24.48 3.88 -0.24
CA THR A 490 -25.83 4.30 -0.66
C THR A 490 -26.90 3.23 -0.34
N GLY A 491 -26.60 2.27 0.53
CA GLY A 491 -27.54 1.22 0.94
C GLY A 491 -28.65 1.79 1.81
N SER A 492 -29.86 1.22 1.75
CA SER A 492 -30.98 1.62 2.62
C SER A 492 -30.58 1.45 4.09
N GLY A 493 -30.64 2.52 4.88
CA GLY A 493 -30.22 2.55 6.29
C GLY A 493 -28.79 3.04 6.54
N SER A 494 -28.08 3.49 5.50
CA SER A 494 -26.86 4.30 5.66
C SER A 494 -27.20 5.79 5.58
N THR A 495 -26.44 6.63 6.27
CA THR A 495 -26.65 8.08 6.28
C THR A 495 -26.57 8.71 4.88
N GLY A 496 -25.64 8.25 4.03
CA GLY A 496 -25.56 8.66 2.63
C GLY A 496 -26.80 8.26 1.83
N GLY A 497 -27.35 7.07 2.09
CA GLY A 497 -28.61 6.61 1.50
C GLY A 497 -29.82 7.45 1.92
N GLU A 498 -29.95 7.72 3.23
CA GLU A 498 -31.03 8.55 3.78
C GLU A 498 -31.04 9.97 3.20
N ILE A 499 -29.87 10.62 3.15
CA ILE A 499 -29.72 11.96 2.55
C ILE A 499 -30.05 11.92 1.05
N THR A 500 -29.56 10.91 0.32
CA THR A 500 -29.86 10.77 -1.11
C THR A 500 -31.36 10.63 -1.36
N THR A 501 -32.04 9.80 -0.57
CA THR A 501 -33.50 9.62 -0.65
C THR A 501 -34.23 10.93 -0.37
N TRP A 502 -33.87 11.62 0.72
CA TRP A 502 -34.48 12.90 1.08
C TRP A 502 -34.30 13.94 -0.03
N VAL A 503 -33.08 14.14 -0.53
CA VAL A 503 -32.82 15.08 -1.63
C VAL A 503 -33.68 14.73 -2.86
N SER A 504 -33.77 13.45 -3.23
CA SER A 504 -34.56 13.04 -4.40
C SER A 504 -36.08 13.27 -4.26
N GLN A 505 -36.59 13.38 -3.03
CA GLN A 505 -38.00 13.61 -2.74
C GLN A 505 -38.36 15.10 -2.67
N HIS A 506 -37.38 15.96 -2.37
CA HIS A 506 -37.60 17.38 -2.08
C HIS A 506 -37.06 18.34 -3.15
N TYR A 507 -36.26 17.85 -4.11
CA TYR A 507 -35.64 18.68 -5.14
C TYR A 507 -35.75 18.06 -6.52
N ALA A 508 -35.84 18.91 -7.55
CA ALA A 508 -35.90 18.47 -8.94
C ALA A 508 -34.50 18.02 -9.44
N ALA A 509 -34.46 16.87 -10.10
CA ALA A 509 -33.23 16.36 -10.70
C ALA A 509 -32.93 17.08 -12.03
N VAL A 510 -31.69 17.50 -12.20
CA VAL A 510 -31.13 18.05 -13.44
C VAL A 510 -29.93 17.21 -13.86
N THR A 511 -29.82 16.90 -15.15
CA THR A 511 -28.67 16.16 -15.69
C THR A 511 -27.74 17.12 -16.42
N VAL A 512 -26.49 17.22 -15.98
CA VAL A 512 -25.43 18.02 -16.63
C VAL A 512 -24.21 17.12 -16.86
N ASP A 513 -23.67 17.12 -18.08
CA ASP A 513 -22.57 16.23 -18.49
C ASP A 513 -22.81 14.75 -18.15
N GLY A 514 -24.07 14.30 -18.16
CA GLY A 514 -24.46 12.93 -17.83
C GLY A 514 -24.47 12.60 -16.33
N VAL A 515 -24.31 13.60 -15.46
CA VAL A 515 -24.36 13.48 -14.00
C VAL A 515 -25.66 14.06 -13.47
N THR A 516 -26.33 13.35 -12.57
CA THR A 516 -27.57 13.80 -11.91
C THR A 516 -27.25 14.72 -10.74
N ILE A 517 -27.86 15.91 -10.74
CA ILE A 517 -27.61 16.99 -9.78
C ILE A 517 -28.95 17.53 -9.28
N TYR A 518 -28.98 18.00 -8.05
CA TYR A 518 -30.12 18.64 -7.42
C TYR A 518 -29.68 20.01 -6.90
N ASP A 519 -30.43 21.06 -7.24
CA ASP A 519 -30.23 22.40 -6.70
C ASP A 519 -30.94 22.51 -5.36
N LEU A 520 -30.16 22.59 -4.28
CA LEU A 520 -30.68 22.60 -2.91
C LEU A 520 -31.28 23.96 -2.52
N THR A 521 -31.19 24.96 -3.39
CA THR A 521 -31.78 26.30 -3.20
C THR A 521 -33.16 26.44 -3.86
N ALA A 522 -33.58 25.44 -4.65
CA ALA A 522 -34.86 25.43 -5.36
C ALA A 522 -35.68 24.16 -5.04
N PRO A 523 -36.41 24.13 -3.91
CA PRO A 523 -37.26 23.00 -3.55
C PRO A 523 -38.29 22.70 -4.63
N SER A 524 -38.59 21.42 -4.86
CA SER A 524 -39.73 21.03 -5.70
C SER A 524 -41.03 21.37 -4.97
N SER A 525 -41.83 22.25 -5.57
CA SER A 525 -43.17 22.66 -5.09
C SER A 525 -44.10 21.51 -4.77
#